data_AF-A0A3M6VR31-F1
#
_entry.id   AF-A0A3M6VR31-F1
#
_cell.length_a   1.000
_cell.length_b   1.000
_cell.length_c   1.000
_cell.angle_alpha   90.00
_cell.angle_beta   90.00
_cell.angle_gamma   90.00
#
_symmetry.space_group_name_H-M   'P 1'
#
loop_
_entity.id
_entity.type
_entity.pdbx_description
1 polymer ?
#
loop_
_entity_poly.entity_id
_entity_poly.type
_entity_poly.pdbx_seq_one_letter_code
_entity_poly.pdbx_strand_id
1 'polypeptide(L)'
;MAARGWERDGDLARRDDTGASTTTADGISGTHDGEGDAAGSAVVQKRRRNLLRESHLVSAEGFKKVHRTFPYQVSGDVSGREAQALASLINMYKQWAFDLYPGLNFEDFIDRTEMLGKGHQVQGLMTELREEERLKRVKKRDEEDEKVIESEGEEAML
;
A
#
# COMPACT_ATOMS: atom_id res chain seq x y z
N MET A 1 -27.10 -34.74 9.02
CA MET A 1 -26.95 -34.71 7.55
C MET A 1 -28.08 -33.88 6.96
N ALA A 2 -27.77 -32.68 6.47
CA ALA A 2 -28.61 -31.94 5.50
C ALA A 2 -27.75 -30.83 4.90
N ALA A 3 -27.36 -31.03 3.65
CA ALA A 3 -26.56 -30.14 2.82
C ALA A 3 -27.43 -29.05 2.19
N ARG A 4 -26.89 -27.83 2.08
CA ARG A 4 -27.33 -26.75 1.18
C ARG A 4 -26.05 -25.99 0.81
N GLY A 5 -25.40 -26.22 -0.32
CA GLY A 5 -25.95 -26.25 -1.67
C GLY A 5 -25.98 -24.83 -2.23
N TRP A 6 -24.80 -24.22 -2.39
CA TRP A 6 -24.63 -22.91 -3.04
C TRP A 6 -24.04 -23.14 -4.45
N GLU A 7 -24.84 -23.74 -5.32
CA GLU A 7 -24.66 -23.65 -6.77
C GLU A 7 -25.51 -22.48 -7.26
N ARG A 8 -24.87 -21.51 -7.91
CA ARG A 8 -25.53 -20.53 -8.75
C ARG A 8 -24.69 -20.38 -10.01
N ASP A 9 -24.94 -21.27 -10.96
CA ASP A 9 -24.76 -20.99 -12.36
C ASP A 9 -25.84 -20.01 -12.82
N GLY A 10 -25.46 -19.07 -13.69
CA GLY A 10 -26.35 -18.03 -14.19
C GLY A 10 -25.66 -17.11 -15.18
N ASP A 11 -25.05 -17.72 -16.18
CA ASP A 11 -24.52 -17.14 -17.41
C ASP A 11 -25.59 -16.29 -18.13
N LEU A 12 -25.29 -15.02 -18.44
CA LEU A 12 -26.04 -14.18 -19.37
C LEU A 12 -25.07 -13.37 -20.26
N ALA A 13 -24.51 -14.08 -21.24
CA ALA A 13 -24.43 -13.71 -22.65
C ALA A 13 -24.42 -12.21 -23.03
N ARG A 14 -23.26 -11.79 -23.55
CA ARG A 14 -23.02 -11.40 -24.95
C ARG A 14 -24.09 -10.52 -25.64
N ARG A 15 -23.73 -9.26 -25.91
CA ARG A 15 -24.36 -8.41 -26.94
C ARG A 15 -23.26 -7.78 -27.80
N ASP A 16 -23.07 -8.34 -28.99
CA ASP A 16 -22.50 -7.67 -30.16
C ASP A 16 -23.68 -7.20 -31.04
N ASP A 17 -23.61 -5.99 -31.59
CA ASP A 17 -24.21 -5.54 -32.87
C ASP A 17 -23.95 -4.02 -32.99
N THR A 18 -22.99 -3.57 -33.81
CA THR A 18 -23.05 -3.30 -35.26
C THR A 18 -24.15 -2.32 -35.70
N GLY A 19 -23.75 -1.20 -36.34
CA GLY A 19 -24.65 -0.39 -37.18
C GLY A 19 -24.33 1.10 -37.40
N ALA A 20 -23.66 1.38 -38.53
CA ALA A 20 -23.86 2.50 -39.48
C ALA A 20 -23.82 3.99 -38.99
N SER A 21 -22.84 4.79 -39.42
CA SER A 21 -22.76 5.59 -40.67
C SER A 21 -23.79 6.72 -40.82
N THR A 22 -23.30 7.97 -40.83
CA THR A 22 -23.81 9.03 -41.71
C THR A 22 -22.71 10.04 -42.02
N THR A 23 -22.43 10.13 -43.30
CA THR A 23 -21.66 11.14 -44.01
C THR A 23 -22.41 12.47 -44.05
N THR A 24 -21.74 13.60 -43.93
CA THR A 24 -22.01 14.77 -44.78
C THR A 24 -20.77 15.65 -44.80
N ALA A 25 -20.26 15.84 -46.01
CA ALA A 25 -19.31 16.88 -46.36
C ALA A 25 -20.06 18.21 -46.44
N ASP A 26 -19.46 19.29 -45.98
CA ASP A 26 -19.70 20.60 -46.56
C ASP A 26 -18.41 21.41 -46.47
N GLY A 27 -17.92 21.83 -47.64
CA GLY A 27 -16.73 22.66 -47.77
C GLY A 27 -17.11 24.13 -47.67
N ILE A 28 -16.28 24.91 -46.97
CA ILE A 28 -16.24 26.35 -47.18
C ILE A 28 -14.78 26.81 -47.27
N SER A 29 -14.54 27.53 -48.36
CA SER A 29 -13.33 28.25 -48.72
C SER A 29 -12.95 29.30 -47.68
N GLY A 30 -11.65 29.58 -47.53
CA GLY A 30 -11.17 30.67 -46.69
C GLY A 30 -9.66 30.70 -46.55
N THR A 31 -8.95 30.95 -47.66
CA THR A 31 -7.57 31.43 -47.63
C THR A 31 -7.55 32.81 -46.95
N HIS A 32 -6.84 32.93 -45.82
CA HIS A 32 -6.43 34.22 -45.28
C HIS A 32 -5.07 34.04 -44.60
N ASP A 33 -4.03 34.48 -45.29
CA ASP A 33 -2.72 34.77 -44.71
C ASP A 33 -2.89 35.87 -43.65
N GLY A 34 -2.39 35.59 -42.45
CA GLY A 34 -2.50 36.49 -41.30
C GLY A 34 -1.51 36.04 -40.24
N GLU A 35 -0.25 36.37 -40.48
CA GLU A 35 0.86 36.27 -39.54
C GLU A 35 0.48 36.99 -38.23
N GLY A 36 0.39 36.21 -37.15
CA GLY A 36 -0.03 36.70 -35.84
C GLY A 36 0.30 35.66 -34.77
N ASP A 37 1.37 35.94 -34.04
CA ASP A 37 1.58 35.71 -32.60
C ASP A 37 0.78 34.56 -31.93
N ALA A 38 1.52 33.53 -31.48
CA ALA A 38 1.29 32.70 -30.29
C ALA A 38 1.74 31.24 -30.53
N ALA A 39 2.99 30.93 -30.18
CA ALA A 39 3.45 29.54 -30.08
C ALA A 39 4.20 29.29 -28.77
N GLY A 40 3.59 29.71 -27.66
CA GLY A 40 3.80 29.01 -26.39
C GLY A 40 3.13 27.64 -26.49
N SER A 41 3.84 26.64 -27.02
CA SER A 41 3.43 25.24 -26.98
C SER A 41 3.33 24.80 -25.51
N ALA A 42 2.18 25.06 -24.91
CA ALA A 42 1.81 24.51 -23.62
C ALA A 42 1.58 23.01 -23.85
N VAL A 43 2.66 22.24 -23.72
CA VAL A 43 2.59 20.79 -23.58
C VAL A 43 1.66 20.51 -22.41
N VAL A 44 0.41 20.18 -22.72
CA VAL A 44 -0.55 19.64 -21.74
C VAL A 44 0.06 18.33 -21.27
N GLN A 45 0.86 18.41 -20.20
CA GLN A 45 1.42 17.24 -19.55
C GLN A 45 0.24 16.46 -19.02
N LYS A 46 -0.16 15.44 -19.78
CA LYS A 46 -1.16 14.45 -19.43
C LYS A 46 -0.82 14.00 -18.00
N ARG A 47 -1.60 14.46 -17.02
CA ARG A 47 -1.34 14.24 -15.58
C ARG A 47 -0.95 12.79 -15.44
N ARG A 48 0.32 12.52 -15.08
CA ARG A 48 0.78 11.15 -14.88
C ARG A 48 -0.21 10.57 -13.88
N ARG A 49 -0.87 9.48 -14.28
CA ARG A 49 -1.76 8.77 -13.38
C ARG A 49 -0.89 8.38 -12.21
N ASN A 50 -1.01 9.10 -11.11
CA ASN A 50 -0.28 8.82 -9.89
C ASN A 50 -0.81 7.43 -9.49
N LEU A 51 -0.05 6.38 -9.75
CA LEU A 51 -0.42 5.02 -9.35
C LEU A 51 0.50 4.66 -8.20
N LEU A 52 -0.08 4.04 -7.16
CA LEU A 52 0.72 3.36 -6.15
C LEU A 52 1.61 2.31 -6.85
N ARG A 53 2.90 2.33 -6.53
CA ARG A 53 3.91 1.43 -7.11
C ARG A 53 4.70 0.77 -5.98
N GLU A 54 5.33 -0.36 -6.30
CA GLU A 54 6.23 -1.09 -5.38
C GLU A 54 7.30 -0.18 -4.76
N SER A 55 7.83 0.78 -5.52
CA SER A 55 8.83 1.74 -5.05
C SER A 55 8.35 2.58 -3.85
N HIS A 56 7.05 2.89 -3.77
CA HIS A 56 6.50 3.64 -2.64
C HIS A 56 6.47 2.76 -1.39
N LEU A 57 6.08 1.48 -1.52
CA LEU A 57 6.03 0.53 -0.42
C LEU A 57 7.43 0.18 0.13
N VAL A 58 8.44 0.15 -0.74
CA VAL A 58 9.84 -0.15 -0.37
C VAL A 58 10.58 1.07 0.20
N SER A 59 10.02 2.28 -0.01
CA SER A 59 10.61 3.53 0.47
C SER A 59 10.70 3.58 2.01
N ALA A 60 11.47 4.54 2.52
CA ALA A 60 11.60 4.76 3.96
C ALA A 60 10.25 5.01 4.66
N GLU A 61 9.33 5.70 3.98
CA GLU A 61 7.98 6.00 4.46
C GLU A 61 6.98 4.84 4.26
N GLY A 62 7.38 3.78 3.54
CA GLY A 62 6.57 2.59 3.29
C GLY A 62 6.63 1.59 4.46
N PHE A 63 6.84 0.30 4.16
CA PHE A 63 6.83 -0.77 5.16
C PHE A 63 7.90 -0.59 6.25
N LYS A 64 9.01 0.07 5.93
CA LYS A 64 10.07 0.38 6.91
C LYS A 64 9.56 1.28 8.04
N LYS A 65 8.70 2.27 7.73
CA LYS A 65 8.07 3.15 8.74
C LYS A 65 7.12 2.37 9.63
N VAL A 66 6.25 1.56 9.02
CA VAL A 66 5.28 0.71 9.75
C VAL A 66 6.00 -0.20 10.73
N HIS A 67 7.05 -0.91 10.28
CA HIS A 67 7.86 -1.80 11.12
C HIS A 67 8.47 -1.08 12.34
N ARG A 68 8.91 0.18 12.18
CA ARG A 68 9.56 0.95 13.24
C ARG A 68 8.59 1.60 14.23
N THR A 69 7.39 1.94 13.81
CA THR A 69 6.52 2.84 14.59
C THR A 69 5.31 2.15 15.19
N PHE A 70 4.71 1.20 14.47
CA PHE A 70 3.41 0.62 14.84
C PHE A 70 3.47 -0.29 16.07
N PRO A 71 4.51 -1.15 16.25
CA PRO A 71 4.57 -2.03 17.41
C PRO A 71 4.50 -1.27 18.73
N TYR A 72 5.23 -0.15 18.85
CA TYR A 72 5.31 0.64 20.09
C TYR A 72 4.04 1.43 20.40
N GLN A 73 3.20 1.69 19.40
CA GLN A 73 1.98 2.48 19.57
C GLN A 73 0.79 1.62 20.04
N VAL A 74 0.87 0.29 19.85
CA VAL A 74 -0.23 -0.64 20.14
C VAL A 74 0.14 -1.68 21.21
N SER A 75 1.42 -1.79 21.60
CA SER A 75 1.95 -2.78 22.55
C SER A 75 1.54 -2.60 24.02
N GLY A 76 0.51 -1.82 24.34
CA GLY A 76 -0.04 -1.71 25.69
C GLY A 76 -0.93 -2.91 26.07
N ASP A 77 -1.24 -3.06 27.35
CA ASP A 77 -2.29 -3.99 27.79
C ASP A 77 -3.64 -3.55 27.20
N VAL A 78 -4.13 -4.35 26.24
CA VAL A 78 -5.38 -4.10 25.50
C VAL A 78 -6.56 -4.88 26.07
N SER A 79 -6.35 -5.61 27.17
CA SER A 79 -7.40 -6.39 27.83
C SER A 79 -8.60 -5.50 28.22
N GLY A 80 -9.79 -5.86 27.75
CA GLY A 80 -11.02 -5.08 27.96
C GLY A 80 -11.15 -3.80 27.13
N ARG A 81 -10.16 -3.44 26.30
CA ARG A 81 -10.20 -2.29 25.36
C ARG A 81 -9.89 -2.69 23.91
N GLU A 82 -10.05 -3.96 23.57
CA GLU A 82 -9.67 -4.54 22.28
C GLU A 82 -10.29 -3.80 21.09
N ALA A 83 -11.59 -3.48 21.16
CA ALA A 83 -12.28 -2.73 20.11
C ALA A 83 -11.69 -1.32 19.90
N GLN A 84 -11.30 -0.64 20.99
CA GLN A 84 -10.67 0.68 20.93
C GLN A 84 -9.24 0.59 20.39
N ALA A 85 -8.49 -0.45 20.79
CA ALA A 85 -7.16 -0.71 20.28
C ALA A 85 -7.18 -1.01 18.77
N LEU A 86 -8.13 -1.83 18.33
CA LEU A 86 -8.34 -2.14 16.91
C LEU A 86 -8.72 -0.87 16.12
N ALA A 87 -9.63 -0.05 16.63
CA ALA A 87 -9.99 1.22 16.00
C ALA A 87 -8.78 2.16 15.86
N SER A 88 -7.92 2.20 16.88
CA SER A 88 -6.68 2.99 16.87
C SER A 88 -5.69 2.45 15.84
N LEU A 89 -5.50 1.13 15.78
CA LEU A 89 -4.64 0.48 14.80
C LEU A 89 -5.10 0.75 13.36
N ILE A 90 -6.41 0.63 13.09
CA ILE A 90 -6.98 0.95 11.77
C ILE A 90 -6.72 2.42 11.43
N ASN A 91 -6.94 3.35 12.37
CA ASN A 91 -6.69 4.77 12.12
C ASN A 91 -5.22 5.07 11.81
N MET A 92 -4.28 4.37 12.47
CA MET A 92 -2.86 4.48 12.15
C MET A 92 -2.55 4.03 10.71
N TYR A 93 -3.11 2.90 10.28
CA TYR A 93 -2.95 2.44 8.90
C TYR A 93 -3.58 3.39 7.88
N LYS A 94 -4.75 3.97 8.19
CA LYS A 94 -5.39 4.98 7.34
C LYS A 94 -4.53 6.23 7.18
N GLN A 95 -3.99 6.73 8.29
CA GLN A 95 -3.11 7.90 8.26
C GLN A 95 -1.83 7.60 7.49
N TRP A 96 -1.22 6.43 7.72
CA TRP A 96 -0.05 6.00 6.96
C TRP A 96 -0.32 5.88 5.46
N ALA A 97 -1.46 5.31 5.07
CA ALA A 97 -1.86 5.23 3.66
C ALA A 97 -2.02 6.62 3.03
N PHE A 98 -2.62 7.57 3.76
CA PHE A 98 -2.75 8.96 3.32
C PHE A 98 -1.39 9.65 3.17
N ASP A 99 -0.50 9.48 4.14
CA ASP A 99 0.86 10.02 4.10
C ASP A 99 1.66 9.46 2.91
N LEU A 100 1.51 8.17 2.63
CA LEU A 100 2.24 7.51 1.56
C LEU A 100 1.71 7.87 0.17
N TYR A 101 0.38 7.98 0.05
CA TYR A 101 -0.27 8.24 -1.22
C TYR A 101 -1.60 8.98 -1.01
N PRO A 102 -1.59 10.33 -1.02
CA PRO A 102 -2.80 11.11 -0.85
C PRO A 102 -3.69 11.02 -2.10
N GLY A 103 -5.00 10.86 -1.87
CA GLY A 103 -6.00 10.83 -2.95
C GLY A 103 -6.43 9.44 -3.40
N LEU A 104 -5.95 8.37 -2.75
CA LEU A 104 -6.51 7.03 -2.89
C LEU A 104 -7.37 6.70 -1.67
N ASN A 105 -8.53 6.07 -1.89
CA ASN A 105 -9.34 5.57 -0.78
C ASN A 105 -8.57 4.46 -0.04
N PHE A 106 -8.77 4.34 1.27
CA PHE A 106 -8.06 3.36 2.08
C PHE A 106 -8.31 1.93 1.60
N GLU A 107 -9.56 1.57 1.27
CA GLU A 107 -9.89 0.24 0.76
C GLU A 107 -9.14 -0.07 -0.55
N ASP A 108 -9.19 0.84 -1.52
CA ASP A 108 -8.45 0.70 -2.79
C ASP A 108 -6.93 0.65 -2.57
N PHE A 109 -6.43 1.35 -1.55
CA PHE A 109 -5.02 1.30 -1.17
C PHE A 109 -4.63 -0.09 -0.66
N ILE A 110 -5.47 -0.72 0.15
CA ILE A 110 -5.24 -2.08 0.65
C ILE A 110 -5.23 -3.07 -0.52
N ASP A 111 -6.23 -3.04 -1.40
CA ASP A 111 -6.30 -3.94 -2.56
C ASP A 111 -5.07 -3.82 -3.46
N ARG A 112 -4.65 -2.58 -3.76
CA ARG A 112 -3.44 -2.34 -4.56
C ARG A 112 -2.18 -2.80 -3.83
N THR A 113 -2.11 -2.57 -2.52
CA THR A 113 -0.96 -3.01 -1.71
C THR A 113 -0.88 -4.53 -1.68
N GLU A 114 -2.00 -5.26 -1.63
CA GLU A 114 -2.02 -6.73 -1.73
C GLU A 114 -1.44 -7.20 -3.08
N MET A 115 -1.86 -6.56 -4.18
CA MET A 115 -1.33 -6.88 -5.51
C MET A 115 0.18 -6.62 -5.61
N LEU A 116 0.63 -5.45 -5.14
CA LEU A 116 2.04 -5.05 -5.15
C LEU A 116 2.89 -5.85 -4.17
N GLY A 117 2.26 -6.41 -3.13
CA GLY A 117 2.90 -7.28 -2.15
C GLY A 117 3.51 -8.52 -2.78
N LYS A 118 3.00 -8.98 -3.93
CA LYS A 118 3.54 -10.13 -4.67
C LYS A 118 4.80 -9.80 -5.48
N GLY A 119 5.17 -8.51 -5.57
CA GLY A 119 6.37 -8.05 -6.27
C GLY A 119 7.66 -8.48 -5.58
N HIS A 120 8.68 -8.81 -6.36
CA HIS A 120 9.96 -9.32 -5.83
C HIS A 120 10.64 -8.32 -4.89
N GLN A 121 10.58 -7.02 -5.20
CA GLN A 121 11.19 -5.99 -4.35
C GLN A 121 10.52 -5.92 -2.97
N VAL A 122 9.20 -6.01 -2.93
CA VAL A 122 8.42 -5.98 -1.69
C VAL A 122 8.62 -7.25 -0.89
N GLN A 123 8.63 -8.42 -1.54
CA GLN A 123 8.93 -9.70 -0.89
C GLN A 123 10.34 -9.76 -0.30
N GLY A 124 11.34 -9.24 -1.02
CA GLY A 124 12.71 -9.13 -0.54
C GLY A 124 12.81 -8.27 0.73
N LEU A 125 12.21 -7.08 0.69
CA LEU A 125 12.14 -6.20 1.87
C LEU A 125 11.40 -6.88 3.04
N MET A 126 10.28 -7.56 2.77
CA MET A 126 9.51 -8.20 3.84
C MET A 126 10.30 -9.35 4.49
N THR A 127 11.10 -10.07 3.71
CA THR A 127 12.00 -11.12 4.24
C THR A 127 13.10 -10.51 5.10
N GLU A 128 13.72 -9.41 4.64
CA GLU A 128 14.72 -8.66 5.41
C GLU A 128 14.15 -8.19 6.76
N LEU A 129 12.98 -7.54 6.75
CA LEU A 129 12.36 -7.05 7.99
C LEU A 129 12.00 -8.17 8.96
N ARG A 130 11.53 -9.32 8.47
CA ARG A 130 11.26 -10.51 9.32
C ARG A 130 12.54 -11.06 9.94
N GLU A 131 13.62 -11.09 9.18
CA GLU A 131 14.90 -11.57 9.67
C GLU A 131 15.52 -10.60 10.69
N GLU A 132 15.43 -9.29 10.44
CA GLU A 132 15.82 -8.27 11.42
C GLU A 132 15.11 -8.47 12.75
N GLU A 133 13.80 -8.71 12.71
CA GLU A 133 13.01 -8.92 13.94
C GLU A 133 13.37 -10.24 14.63
N ARG A 134 13.68 -11.30 13.88
CA ARG A 134 14.19 -12.57 14.42
C ARG A 134 15.52 -12.35 15.15
N LEU A 135 16.45 -11.65 14.51
CA LEU A 135 17.77 -11.35 15.06
C LEU A 135 17.68 -10.47 16.31
N LYS A 136 16.80 -9.47 16.33
CA LYS A 136 16.55 -8.64 17.52
C LYS A 136 16.08 -9.46 18.71
N ARG A 137 15.18 -10.43 18.52
CA ARG A 137 14.72 -11.31 19.60
C ARG A 137 15.83 -12.20 20.14
N VAL A 138 16.66 -12.75 19.25
CA VAL A 138 17.81 -13.58 19.65
C VAL A 138 18.82 -12.76 20.44
N LYS A 139 19.21 -11.58 19.92
CA LYS A 139 20.15 -10.68 20.60
C LYS A 139 19.64 -10.24 21.97
N LYS A 140 18.34 -9.93 22.08
CA LYS A 140 17.73 -9.56 23.36
C LYS A 140 17.87 -10.67 24.39
N ARG A 141 17.68 -11.93 23.99
CA ARG A 141 17.87 -13.08 24.89
C ARG A 141 19.33 -13.21 25.31
N ASP A 142 20.27 -13.11 24.37
CA ASP A 142 21.69 -13.21 24.67
C ASP A 142 22.16 -12.09 25.62
N GLU A 143 21.65 -10.85 25.46
CA GLU A 143 21.89 -9.72 26.37
C GLU A 143 21.25 -9.92 27.77
N GLU A 144 20.11 -10.61 27.85
CA GLU A 144 19.48 -10.97 29.12
C GLU A 144 20.30 -12.05 29.85
N ASP A 145 20.78 -13.06 29.12
CA ASP A 145 21.63 -14.13 29.66
C ASP A 145 22.99 -13.59 30.17
N GLU A 146 23.61 -12.65 29.44
CA GLU A 146 24.87 -12.00 29.87
C GLU A 146 24.70 -11.20 31.17
N LYS A 147 23.60 -10.47 31.32
CA LYS A 147 23.29 -9.73 32.56
C LYS A 147 23.05 -10.64 33.74
N VAL A 148 22.44 -11.81 33.54
CA VAL A 148 22.24 -12.80 34.61
C VAL A 148 23.59 -13.31 35.10
N ILE A 149 24.49 -13.66 34.17
CA ILE A 149 25.85 -14.14 34.51
C ILE A 149 26.66 -13.07 35.26
N GLU A 150 26.58 -11.80 34.84
CA GLU A 150 27.22 -10.69 35.55
C GLU A 150 26.66 -10.51 36.97
N SER A 151 25.33 -10.58 37.13
CA SER A 151 24.70 -10.44 38.45
C SER A 151 25.02 -11.60 39.41
N GLU A 152 25.10 -12.84 38.92
CA GLU A 152 25.49 -14.01 39.73
C GLU A 152 26.99 -13.97 40.09
N GLY A 153 27.83 -13.43 39.19
CA GLY A 153 29.26 -13.23 39.45
C GLY A 153 29.56 -12.14 40.48
N GLU A 154 28.77 -11.06 40.47
CA GLU A 154 28.85 -10.00 41.50
C GLU A 154 28.30 -10.48 42.86
N GLU A 155 27.22 -11.27 42.89
CA GLU A 155 26.65 -11.84 44.11
C GLU A 155 27.61 -12.87 44.76
N ALA A 156 28.38 -13.62 43.98
CA ALA A 156 29.35 -14.60 44.47
C ALA A 156 30.66 -13.99 45.04
N MET A 157 30.88 -12.67 44.87
CA MET A 157 32.08 -11.96 45.37
C MET A 157 31.83 -11.15 46.65
N LEU A 158 30.62 -11.16 47.21
CA LEU A 158 30.23 -10.55 48.50
C LEU A 158 30.15 -11.59 49.62
#